data_AF-A0A077FDN1-F1
#
_entry.id   AF-A0A077FDN1-F1
#
_cell.length_a   1.000
_cell.length_b   1.000
_cell.length_c   1.000
_cell.angle_alpha   90.00
_cell.angle_beta   90.00
_cell.angle_gamma   90.00
#
_symmetry.space_group_name_H-M   'P 1'
#
loop_
_entity.id
_entity.type
_entity.pdbx_description
1 polymer ?
#
loop_
_entity_poly.entity_id
_entity_poly.type
_entity_poly.pdbx_seq_one_letter_code
_entity_poly.pdbx_strand_id
1 'polypeptide(L)'
;MYDAESVFNPSFRLVPSLPNEEPSRDLYMETFFNLEEPDAWYPYPENRWHRLARIFPDRIVTYPVFTNPHAQRYLTYRHGRIKTIVYEMKYVQDLPESSDAALTLIDMYLTSRIWNSSNFGLGLIKDLEPICAGLMRVPDLNTLVVTHDDQIKIDRNCARIPERQLDDLRRTFDKANRRLKERIRVAKQWHVRNALLAKLAPSQFPALVQVTSTGEMVEYRMASTKPSPAMERQQRQASVRTVRQNARQIAKDAPHELLNLHAEIERVTLANMIELFEKKLQQQLTEAHWQRFFEDNMFILSLLFARPVKLLHTQFHAQMSGIDGSGAQIGDFLFRELGQPLAIVEIKKPSSPLMQSSAYRNDKVFGPHAELSGAVTQVLYQQTALRSNWLFHQTRLQGSQPDTIKCIVICGTTPTEPEPRRCFDIFRHACKDVEVVTFDELLDKLRLLLQHLSHDKTNNEGDTGKQS
;
A
#
# COMPACT_ATOMS: atom_id res chain seq x y z
N MET A 1 30.15 -51.34 -30.09
CA MET A 1 29.90 -49.89 -30.10
C MET A 1 28.43 -49.72 -29.80
N TYR A 2 28.09 -49.26 -28.59
CA TYR A 2 26.70 -49.07 -28.18
C TYR A 2 26.23 -47.73 -28.74
N ASP A 3 25.00 -47.68 -29.25
CA ASP A 3 24.40 -46.47 -29.83
C ASP A 3 24.36 -45.34 -28.80
N ALA A 4 24.80 -44.12 -29.15
CA ALA A 4 24.83 -42.98 -28.23
C ALA A 4 23.44 -42.65 -27.65
N GLU A 5 22.36 -43.00 -28.37
CA GLU A 5 20.98 -42.80 -27.89
C GLU A 5 20.53 -43.87 -26.87
N SER A 6 21.10 -45.08 -26.92
CA SER A 6 20.70 -46.20 -26.06
C SER A 6 21.02 -45.96 -24.58
N VAL A 7 22.00 -45.11 -24.29
CA VAL A 7 22.41 -44.70 -22.95
C VAL A 7 21.29 -43.93 -22.21
N PHE A 8 20.36 -43.32 -22.93
CA PHE A 8 19.21 -42.61 -22.35
C PHE A 8 18.02 -43.54 -22.01
N ASN A 9 18.08 -44.80 -22.42
CA ASN A 9 17.05 -45.82 -22.17
C ASN A 9 17.67 -47.03 -21.45
N PRO A 10 18.06 -46.89 -20.17
CA PRO A 10 18.72 -47.96 -19.43
C PRO A 10 17.80 -49.17 -19.26
N SER A 11 18.40 -50.36 -19.28
CA SER A 11 17.71 -51.60 -18.91
C SER A 11 17.45 -51.65 -17.40
N PHE A 12 16.41 -52.39 -17.01
CA PHE A 12 16.06 -52.58 -15.60
C PHE A 12 16.05 -54.06 -15.23
N ARG A 13 16.51 -54.35 -14.01
CA ARG A 13 16.54 -55.71 -13.47
C ARG A 13 15.89 -55.72 -12.10
N LEU A 14 14.95 -56.64 -11.91
CA LEU A 14 14.30 -56.87 -10.63
C LEU A 14 14.94 -58.05 -9.92
N VAL A 15 15.30 -57.89 -8.64
CA VAL A 15 15.89 -58.93 -7.81
C VAL A 15 15.07 -59.07 -6.52
N PRO A 16 14.60 -60.27 -6.15
CA PRO A 16 13.92 -60.48 -4.88
C PRO A 16 14.90 -60.33 -3.69
N SER A 17 14.38 -59.86 -2.56
CA SER A 17 15.14 -59.85 -1.30
C SER A 17 15.52 -61.27 -0.87
N LEU A 18 16.57 -61.37 -0.07
CA LEU A 18 16.98 -62.65 0.52
C LEU A 18 15.87 -63.21 1.43
N PRO A 19 15.76 -64.54 1.60
CA PRO A 19 14.71 -65.16 2.43
C PRO A 19 14.65 -64.70 3.89
N ASN A 20 15.75 -64.16 4.42
CA ASN A 20 15.86 -63.68 5.80
C ASN A 20 15.61 -62.17 5.95
N GLU A 21 15.34 -61.46 4.85
CA GLU A 21 15.00 -60.03 4.85
C GLU A 21 13.48 -59.83 4.72
N GLU A 22 13.01 -58.64 5.10
CA GLU A 22 11.63 -58.24 4.85
C GLU A 22 11.29 -58.37 3.35
N PRO A 23 10.19 -59.06 2.98
CA PRO A 23 9.84 -59.31 1.59
C PRO A 23 9.81 -58.03 0.75
N SER A 24 10.72 -57.95 -0.20
CA SER A 24 10.85 -56.79 -1.08
C SER A 24 11.40 -57.17 -2.45
N ARG A 25 11.36 -56.19 -3.37
CA ARG A 25 11.96 -56.27 -4.70
C ARG A 25 12.90 -55.10 -4.90
N ASP A 26 14.17 -55.40 -5.16
CA ASP A 26 15.17 -54.39 -5.51
C ASP A 26 15.17 -54.20 -7.03
N LEU A 27 14.88 -52.98 -7.46
CA LEU A 27 14.94 -52.55 -8.86
C LEU A 27 16.31 -51.91 -9.12
N TYR A 28 17.09 -52.54 -9.98
CA TYR A 28 18.38 -52.06 -10.45
C TYR A 28 18.25 -51.46 -11.84
N MET A 29 18.96 -50.36 -12.07
CA MET A 29 19.02 -49.65 -13.35
C MET A 29 20.43 -49.79 -13.93
N GLU A 30 20.50 -50.11 -15.22
CA GLU A 30 21.74 -50.18 -15.97
C GLU A 30 22.53 -48.87 -15.91
N THR A 31 23.85 -49.00 -15.79
CA THR A 31 24.78 -47.88 -15.67
C THR A 31 25.96 -48.08 -16.61
N PHE A 32 26.63 -47.00 -17.00
CA PHE A 32 27.61 -46.99 -18.07
C PHE A 32 28.94 -46.40 -17.61
N PHE A 33 30.02 -46.72 -18.32
CA PHE A 33 31.33 -46.10 -18.15
C PHE A 33 31.98 -45.78 -19.49
N ASN A 34 33.00 -44.94 -19.43
CA ASN A 34 33.78 -44.50 -20.57
C ASN A 34 35.26 -44.85 -20.33
N LEU A 35 35.95 -45.31 -21.37
CA LEU A 35 37.36 -45.75 -21.33
C LEU A 35 38.31 -44.74 -21.97
N GLU A 36 38.05 -43.44 -21.81
CA GLU A 36 38.85 -42.30 -22.32
C GLU A 36 38.70 -42.02 -23.83
N GLU A 37 37.83 -42.76 -24.54
CA GLU A 37 37.39 -42.41 -25.91
C GLU A 37 36.18 -41.45 -25.85
N PRO A 38 36.19 -40.29 -26.53
CA PRO A 38 35.03 -39.41 -26.59
C PRO A 38 33.81 -40.16 -27.16
N ASP A 39 32.69 -40.12 -26.44
CA ASP A 39 31.37 -40.64 -26.86
C ASP A 39 31.20 -42.17 -26.96
N ALA A 40 32.18 -42.97 -26.54
CA ALA A 40 32.01 -44.42 -26.40
C ALA A 40 31.59 -44.82 -24.96
N TRP A 41 30.34 -45.27 -24.79
CA TRP A 41 29.82 -45.74 -23.50
C TRP A 41 29.63 -47.26 -23.50
N TYR A 42 30.05 -47.88 -22.41
CA TYR A 42 29.97 -49.32 -22.18
C TYR A 42 29.11 -49.61 -20.95
N PRO A 43 28.18 -50.58 -21.01
CA PRO A 43 27.39 -50.95 -19.84
C PRO A 43 28.29 -51.63 -18.80
N TYR A 44 28.11 -51.25 -17.54
CA TYR A 44 28.67 -51.99 -16.44
C TYR A 44 28.01 -53.38 -16.34
N PRO A 45 28.75 -54.40 -15.84
CA PRO A 45 28.15 -55.70 -15.52
C PRO A 45 27.00 -55.53 -14.50
N GLU A 46 26.04 -56.45 -14.52
CA GLU A 46 24.80 -56.35 -13.74
C GLU A 46 25.01 -56.15 -12.24
N ASN A 47 26.12 -56.65 -11.68
CA ASN A 47 26.47 -56.49 -10.27
C ASN A 47 26.90 -55.05 -9.89
N ARG A 48 27.10 -54.18 -10.88
CA ARG A 48 27.45 -52.76 -10.71
C ARG A 48 26.31 -51.82 -11.08
N TRP A 49 25.15 -52.35 -11.46
CA TRP A 49 23.96 -51.55 -11.72
C TRP A 49 23.55 -50.79 -10.46
N HIS A 50 23.01 -49.59 -10.64
CA HIS A 50 22.59 -48.76 -9.52
C HIS A 50 21.26 -49.26 -8.99
N ARG A 51 21.17 -49.52 -7.67
CA ARG A 51 19.89 -49.83 -7.05
C ARG A 51 19.04 -48.58 -6.99
N LEU A 52 18.04 -48.52 -7.87
CA LEU A 52 17.19 -47.37 -8.05
C LEU A 52 16.08 -47.29 -6.99
N ALA A 53 15.46 -48.42 -6.69
CA ALA A 53 14.42 -48.53 -5.69
C ALA A 53 14.40 -49.89 -4.99
N ARG A 54 13.87 -49.92 -3.77
CA ARG A 54 13.44 -51.12 -3.06
C ARG A 54 11.95 -51.00 -2.80
N ILE A 55 11.18 -51.96 -3.30
CA ILE A 55 9.72 -51.97 -3.27
C ILE A 55 9.27 -52.95 -2.18
N PHE A 56 8.51 -52.44 -1.22
CA PHE A 56 7.81 -53.21 -0.19
C PHE A 56 6.30 -53.19 -0.48
N PRO A 57 5.51 -54.07 0.18
CA PRO A 57 4.06 -54.04 0.03
C PRO A 57 3.42 -52.70 0.41
N ASP A 58 3.98 -51.96 1.35
CA ASP A 58 3.41 -50.73 1.92
C ASP A 58 4.18 -49.45 1.54
N ARG A 59 5.36 -49.55 0.93
CA ARG A 59 6.22 -48.39 0.64
C ARG A 59 7.22 -48.62 -0.49
N ILE A 60 7.64 -47.54 -1.13
CA ILE A 60 8.74 -47.52 -2.10
C ILE A 60 9.89 -46.72 -1.51
N VAL A 61 11.05 -47.35 -1.35
CA VAL A 61 12.29 -46.68 -0.93
C VAL A 61 13.14 -46.41 -2.16
N THR A 62 13.37 -45.16 -2.49
CA THR A 62 14.13 -44.75 -3.68
C THR A 62 15.52 -44.23 -3.32
N TYR A 63 16.46 -44.38 -4.24
CA TYR A 63 17.85 -43.91 -4.11
C TYR A 63 18.20 -43.00 -5.29
N PRO A 64 17.76 -41.72 -5.26
CA PRO A 64 17.78 -40.87 -6.44
C PRO A 64 19.18 -40.45 -6.89
N VAL A 65 19.48 -40.62 -8.17
CA VAL A 65 20.76 -40.25 -8.79
C VAL A 65 20.57 -39.52 -10.12
N PHE A 66 21.63 -38.87 -10.59
CA PHE A 66 21.68 -38.36 -11.96
C PHE A 66 22.08 -39.48 -12.93
N THR A 67 21.31 -39.64 -14.00
CA THR A 67 21.45 -40.77 -14.94
C THR A 67 22.11 -40.44 -16.26
N ASN A 68 22.34 -39.18 -16.58
CA ASN A 68 23.03 -38.78 -17.82
C ASN A 68 24.54 -39.02 -17.68
N PRO A 69 25.15 -39.98 -18.39
CA PRO A 69 26.56 -40.31 -18.23
C PRO A 69 27.50 -39.23 -18.75
N HIS A 70 27.06 -38.42 -19.71
CA HIS A 70 27.85 -37.30 -20.23
C HIS A 70 27.95 -36.13 -19.23
N ALA A 71 27.20 -36.14 -18.12
CA ALA A 71 27.24 -35.09 -17.12
C ALA A 71 28.25 -35.42 -16.01
N GLN A 72 29.03 -34.42 -15.54
CA GLN A 72 30.00 -34.58 -14.44
C GLN A 72 29.38 -35.13 -13.13
N ARG A 73 28.07 -34.95 -12.96
CA ARG A 73 27.30 -35.41 -11.80
C ARG A 73 26.74 -36.83 -11.94
N TYR A 74 27.10 -37.57 -12.99
CA TYR A 74 26.59 -38.92 -13.22
C TYR A 74 26.77 -39.82 -11.99
N LEU A 75 25.71 -40.55 -11.61
CA LEU A 75 25.61 -41.42 -10.43
C LEU A 75 25.80 -40.74 -9.06
N THR A 76 25.92 -39.41 -9.02
CA THR A 76 25.89 -38.67 -7.76
C THR A 76 24.45 -38.50 -7.25
N TYR A 77 24.30 -38.30 -5.94
CA TYR A 77 22.98 -38.12 -5.32
C TYR A 77 22.27 -36.87 -5.85
N ARG A 78 21.01 -37.05 -6.24
CA ARG A 78 20.22 -35.97 -6.87
C ARG A 78 19.91 -34.82 -5.92
N HIS A 79 19.67 -35.12 -4.65
CA HIS A 79 19.16 -34.17 -3.64
C HIS A 79 20.17 -33.85 -2.55
N GLY A 80 21.46 -33.82 -2.91
CA GLY A 80 22.55 -33.49 -2.01
C GLY A 80 22.68 -34.50 -0.86
N ARG A 81 22.48 -34.05 0.39
CA ARG A 81 22.56 -34.91 1.59
C ARG A 81 21.36 -35.84 1.74
N ILE A 82 20.23 -35.55 1.08
CA ILE A 82 19.05 -36.42 1.09
C ILE A 82 19.29 -37.55 0.08
N LYS A 83 19.80 -38.67 0.59
CA LYS A 83 20.20 -39.83 -0.22
C LYS A 83 19.04 -40.78 -0.51
N THR A 84 18.03 -40.76 0.34
CA THR A 84 16.91 -41.70 0.33
C THR A 84 15.59 -40.95 0.37
N ILE A 85 14.65 -41.35 -0.48
CA ILE A 85 13.27 -40.87 -0.41
C ILE A 85 12.33 -42.07 -0.31
N VAL A 86 11.59 -42.13 0.80
CA VAL A 86 10.58 -43.16 1.07
C VAL A 86 9.22 -42.60 0.70
N TYR A 87 8.43 -43.33 -0.07
CA TYR A 87 7.02 -43.04 -0.32
C TYR A 87 6.17 -44.12 0.36
N GLU A 88 5.36 -43.73 1.34
CA GLU A 88 4.40 -44.62 2.00
C GLU A 88 3.15 -44.72 1.13
N MET A 89 2.78 -45.93 0.70
CA MET A 89 1.61 -46.16 -0.13
C MET A 89 0.32 -46.10 0.71
N LYS A 90 -0.78 -45.61 0.13
CA LYS A 90 -2.11 -45.64 0.78
C LYS A 90 -2.64 -47.04 1.04
N TYR A 91 -2.27 -47.98 0.18
CA TYR A 91 -2.81 -49.33 0.17
C TYR A 91 -1.65 -50.31 0.00
N VAL A 92 -1.72 -51.44 0.71
CA VAL A 92 -0.78 -52.54 0.54
C VAL A 92 -0.91 -53.10 -0.87
N GLN A 93 0.21 -53.44 -1.51
CA GLN A 93 0.30 -53.97 -2.86
C GLN A 93 1.05 -55.30 -2.86
N ASP A 94 0.73 -56.14 -3.85
CA ASP A 94 1.53 -57.33 -4.13
C ASP A 94 2.89 -56.93 -4.70
N LEU A 95 3.92 -57.72 -4.37
CA LEU A 95 5.26 -57.47 -4.87
C LEU A 95 5.35 -57.78 -6.37
N PRO A 96 5.96 -56.89 -7.18
CA PRO A 96 6.05 -57.11 -8.62
C PRO A 96 6.89 -58.36 -8.95
N GLU A 97 6.47 -59.07 -10.00
CA GLU A 97 7.13 -60.30 -10.47
C GLU A 97 8.12 -60.04 -11.61
N SER A 98 8.05 -58.88 -12.27
CA SER A 98 8.92 -58.48 -13.38
C SER A 98 9.36 -57.02 -13.27
N SER A 99 10.42 -56.65 -13.98
CA SER A 99 10.89 -55.26 -14.08
C SER A 99 9.80 -54.32 -14.60
N ASP A 100 9.04 -54.75 -15.60
CA ASP A 100 7.97 -53.92 -16.20
C ASP A 100 6.81 -53.70 -15.22
N ALA A 101 6.45 -54.72 -14.44
CA ALA A 101 5.47 -54.59 -13.37
C ALA A 101 5.95 -53.63 -12.28
N ALA A 102 7.24 -53.70 -11.92
CA ALA A 102 7.85 -52.79 -10.94
C ALA A 102 7.86 -51.34 -11.44
N LEU A 103 8.21 -51.10 -12.70
CA LEU A 103 8.18 -49.77 -13.32
C LEU A 103 6.75 -49.20 -13.35
N THR A 104 5.78 -50.02 -13.74
CA THR A 104 4.35 -49.63 -13.76
C THR A 104 3.85 -49.26 -12.37
N LEU A 105 4.20 -50.04 -11.35
CA LEU A 105 3.84 -49.77 -9.96
C LEU A 105 4.45 -48.44 -9.48
N ILE A 106 5.74 -48.21 -9.78
CA ILE A 106 6.42 -46.96 -9.45
C ILE A 106 5.74 -45.78 -10.13
N ASP A 107 5.46 -45.84 -11.43
CA ASP A 107 4.82 -44.73 -12.16
C ASP A 107 3.39 -44.44 -11.69
N MET A 108 2.68 -45.45 -11.18
CA MET A 108 1.35 -45.30 -10.61
C MET A 108 1.35 -44.46 -9.32
N TYR A 109 2.32 -44.69 -8.42
CA TYR A 109 2.40 -43.97 -7.14
C TYR A 109 3.26 -42.71 -7.22
N LEU A 110 4.42 -42.80 -7.86
CA LEU A 110 5.38 -41.70 -8.02
C LEU A 110 5.10 -40.91 -9.29
N THR A 111 3.94 -40.24 -9.31
CA THR A 111 3.49 -39.51 -10.51
C THR A 111 4.46 -38.40 -10.96
N SER A 112 4.55 -38.19 -12.27
CA SER A 112 5.46 -37.21 -12.91
C SER A 112 5.26 -35.75 -12.49
N ARG A 113 4.19 -35.45 -11.74
CA ARG A 113 3.96 -34.11 -11.16
C ARG A 113 4.98 -33.79 -10.07
N ILE A 114 5.41 -34.78 -9.30
CA ILE A 114 6.30 -34.60 -8.15
C ILE A 114 7.63 -35.31 -8.36
N TRP A 115 7.63 -36.40 -9.13
CA TRP A 115 8.76 -37.32 -9.25
C TRP A 115 9.34 -37.34 -10.67
N ASN A 116 10.64 -37.55 -10.78
CA ASN A 116 11.25 -37.97 -12.04
C ASN A 116 10.94 -39.45 -12.27
N SER A 117 10.80 -39.88 -13.54
CA SER A 117 10.58 -41.30 -13.85
C SER A 117 11.84 -42.13 -13.59
N SER A 118 11.67 -43.45 -13.64
CA SER A 118 12.74 -44.42 -13.39
C SER A 118 13.95 -44.23 -14.31
N ASN A 119 13.75 -43.94 -15.60
CA ASN A 119 14.83 -43.69 -16.58
C ASN A 119 15.68 -42.46 -16.21
N PHE A 120 15.10 -41.54 -15.45
CA PHE A 120 15.79 -40.34 -14.96
C PHE A 120 16.26 -40.49 -13.51
N GLY A 121 16.33 -41.71 -12.97
CA GLY A 121 16.96 -41.98 -11.68
C GLY A 121 16.11 -41.57 -10.48
N LEU A 122 14.78 -41.43 -10.65
CA LEU A 122 13.81 -41.11 -9.59
C LEU A 122 14.13 -39.82 -8.79
N GLY A 123 13.42 -39.67 -7.67
CA GLY A 123 13.46 -38.52 -6.78
C GLY A 123 12.62 -37.34 -7.26
N LEU A 124 12.59 -36.27 -6.46
CA LEU A 124 11.77 -35.09 -6.77
C LEU A 124 12.20 -34.39 -8.08
N ILE A 125 11.23 -33.84 -8.80
CA ILE A 125 11.46 -32.99 -9.97
C ILE A 125 12.26 -31.73 -9.59
N LYS A 126 12.94 -31.15 -10.58
CA LYS A 126 13.75 -29.92 -10.40
C LYS A 126 12.97 -28.75 -9.79
N ASP A 127 11.67 -28.64 -10.08
CA ASP A 127 10.83 -27.55 -9.57
C ASP A 127 10.63 -27.64 -8.05
N LEU A 128 10.93 -28.79 -7.44
CA LEU A 128 10.90 -29.03 -6.00
C LEU A 128 12.29 -29.04 -5.34
N GLU A 129 13.36 -28.77 -6.09
CA GLU A 129 14.71 -28.61 -5.53
C GLU A 129 14.78 -27.60 -4.36
N PRO A 130 14.03 -26.47 -4.34
CA PRO A 130 14.00 -25.57 -3.19
C PRO A 130 13.56 -26.25 -1.87
N ILE A 131 12.75 -27.31 -1.94
CA ILE A 131 12.35 -28.08 -0.76
C ILE A 131 13.56 -28.84 -0.22
N CYS A 132 14.28 -29.56 -1.08
CA CYS A 132 15.51 -30.26 -0.70
C CYS A 132 16.56 -29.30 -0.15
N ALA A 133 16.75 -28.14 -0.79
CA ALA A 133 17.64 -27.09 -0.32
C ALA A 133 17.25 -26.56 1.08
N GLY A 134 15.95 -26.36 1.32
CA GLY A 134 15.44 -25.96 2.64
C GLY A 134 15.66 -27.03 3.70
N LEU A 135 15.34 -28.29 3.40
CA LEU A 135 15.53 -29.44 4.28
C LEU A 135 17.00 -29.68 4.62
N MET A 136 17.91 -29.44 3.68
CA MET A 136 19.35 -29.52 3.92
C MET A 136 19.88 -28.52 4.95
N ARG A 137 19.09 -27.53 5.39
CA ARG A 137 19.47 -26.64 6.50
C ARG A 137 19.30 -27.28 7.87
N VAL A 138 18.56 -28.39 7.95
CA VAL A 138 18.44 -29.18 9.18
C VAL A 138 19.67 -30.08 9.32
N PRO A 139 20.37 -30.08 10.47
CA PRO A 139 21.49 -30.99 10.72
C PRO A 139 21.09 -32.46 10.59
N ASP A 140 22.01 -33.30 10.13
CA ASP A 140 21.90 -34.77 10.09
C ASP A 140 20.75 -35.39 9.29
N LEU A 141 19.96 -34.56 8.59
CA LEU A 141 18.87 -35.01 7.73
C LEU A 141 19.41 -35.64 6.44
N ASN A 142 19.04 -36.90 6.19
CA ASN A 142 19.46 -37.63 4.99
C ASN A 142 18.34 -38.41 4.29
N THR A 143 17.14 -38.45 4.89
CA THR A 143 16.00 -39.19 4.36
C THR A 143 14.76 -38.30 4.34
N LEU A 144 14.05 -38.31 3.21
CA LEU A 144 12.72 -37.71 3.09
C LEU A 144 11.69 -38.84 3.06
N VAL A 145 10.67 -38.75 3.89
CA VAL A 145 9.52 -39.66 3.87
C VAL A 145 8.31 -38.88 3.41
N VAL A 146 7.73 -39.30 2.30
CA VAL A 146 6.47 -38.78 1.77
C VAL A 146 5.37 -39.68 2.29
N THR A 147 4.50 -39.08 3.11
CA THR A 147 3.45 -39.78 3.85
C THR A 147 2.08 -39.26 3.46
N HIS A 148 1.04 -39.96 3.93
CA HIS A 148 -0.35 -39.50 3.87
C HIS A 148 -0.88 -39.03 5.22
N ASP A 149 -0.05 -39.04 6.27
CA ASP A 149 -0.33 -38.37 7.54
C ASP A 149 -0.45 -36.85 7.32
N ASP A 150 -1.24 -36.15 8.12
CA ASP A 150 -1.45 -34.69 8.00
C ASP A 150 -0.34 -33.83 8.63
N GLN A 151 0.68 -34.44 9.25
CA GLN A 151 1.69 -33.72 10.02
C GLN A 151 3.07 -33.75 9.37
N ILE A 152 3.69 -32.57 9.26
CA ILE A 152 5.15 -32.49 9.07
C ILE A 152 5.82 -32.77 10.40
N LYS A 153 6.74 -33.73 10.40
CA LYS A 153 7.58 -34.03 11.57
C LYS A 153 9.00 -34.37 11.14
N ILE A 154 9.94 -34.15 12.03
CA ILE A 154 11.31 -34.63 11.90
C ILE A 154 11.49 -35.71 12.96
N ASP A 155 11.91 -36.89 12.53
CA ASP A 155 12.27 -37.99 13.41
C ASP A 155 13.69 -38.43 13.09
N ARG A 156 14.62 -38.17 14.01
CA ARG A 156 16.06 -38.41 13.85
C ARG A 156 16.61 -37.77 12.55
N ASN A 157 16.96 -38.58 11.57
CA ASN A 157 17.52 -38.20 10.27
C ASN A 157 16.47 -38.15 9.14
N CYS A 158 15.18 -38.32 9.48
CA CYS A 158 14.07 -38.41 8.54
C CYS A 158 13.13 -37.20 8.65
N ALA A 159 12.88 -36.52 7.54
CA ALA A 159 11.82 -35.53 7.44
C ALA A 159 10.59 -36.21 6.87
N ARG A 160 9.48 -36.22 7.61
CA ARG A 160 8.20 -36.76 7.16
C ARG A 160 7.32 -35.61 6.69
N ILE A 161 6.92 -35.63 5.42
CA ILE A 161 6.15 -34.57 4.78
C ILE A 161 4.92 -35.19 4.09
N PRO A 162 3.72 -34.63 4.32
CA PRO A 162 2.51 -35.08 3.62
C PRO A 162 2.64 -34.85 2.11
N GLU A 163 2.24 -35.82 1.29
CA GLU A 163 2.24 -35.71 -0.18
C GLU A 163 1.44 -34.48 -0.66
N ARG A 164 0.28 -34.23 -0.03
CA ARG A 164 -0.56 -33.07 -0.32
C ARG A 164 0.21 -31.76 -0.15
N GLN A 165 1.06 -31.67 0.87
CA GLN A 165 1.83 -30.48 1.15
C GLN A 165 2.97 -30.26 0.15
N LEU A 166 3.58 -31.34 -0.35
CA LEU A 166 4.51 -31.26 -1.47
C LEU A 166 3.82 -30.73 -2.73
N ASP A 167 2.60 -31.19 -3.06
CA ASP A 167 1.85 -30.67 -4.21
C ASP A 167 1.44 -29.19 -4.02
N ASP A 168 1.05 -28.79 -2.81
CA ASP A 168 0.70 -27.39 -2.50
C ASP A 168 1.90 -26.45 -2.66
N LEU A 169 3.09 -26.87 -2.19
CA LEU A 169 4.34 -26.13 -2.41
C LEU A 169 4.69 -26.05 -3.89
N ARG A 170 4.60 -27.17 -4.62
CA ARG A 170 4.82 -27.22 -6.07
C ARG A 170 3.92 -26.23 -6.81
N ARG A 171 2.62 -26.22 -6.52
CA ARG A 171 1.65 -25.28 -7.13
C ARG A 171 1.99 -23.83 -6.82
N THR A 172 2.52 -23.56 -5.62
CA THR A 172 2.94 -22.22 -5.21
C THR A 172 4.15 -21.76 -6.03
N PHE A 173 5.16 -22.63 -6.19
CA PHE A 173 6.33 -22.36 -7.03
C PHE A 173 5.95 -22.17 -8.50
N ASP A 174 5.06 -23.01 -9.04
CA ASP A 174 4.54 -22.88 -10.41
C ASP A 174 3.87 -21.52 -10.66
N LYS A 175 3.03 -21.08 -9.72
CA LYS A 175 2.36 -19.77 -9.83
C LYS A 175 3.37 -18.63 -9.83
N ALA A 176 4.38 -18.68 -8.96
CA ALA A 176 5.44 -17.68 -8.93
C ALA A 176 6.25 -17.66 -10.23
N ASN A 177 6.66 -18.84 -10.71
CA ASN A 177 7.41 -19.00 -11.96
C ASN A 177 6.62 -18.53 -13.19
N ARG A 178 5.31 -18.80 -13.27
CA ARG A 178 4.47 -18.29 -14.36
C ARG A 178 4.44 -16.76 -14.38
N ARG A 179 4.28 -16.12 -13.22
CA ARG A 179 4.30 -14.64 -13.10
C ARG A 179 5.66 -14.06 -13.52
N LEU A 180 6.75 -14.69 -13.10
CA LEU A 180 8.10 -14.26 -13.48
C LEU A 180 8.36 -14.44 -14.98
N LYS A 181 7.98 -15.58 -15.56
CA LYS A 181 8.13 -15.83 -17.00
C LYS A 181 7.34 -14.82 -17.83
N GLU A 182 6.13 -14.46 -17.42
CA GLU A 182 5.36 -13.44 -18.12
C GLU A 182 6.03 -12.06 -18.04
N ARG A 183 6.57 -11.68 -16.87
CA ARG A 183 7.38 -10.45 -16.74
C ARG A 183 8.58 -10.45 -17.69
N ILE A 184 9.34 -11.54 -17.73
CA ILE A 184 10.51 -11.69 -18.60
C ILE A 184 10.09 -11.65 -20.08
N ARG A 185 9.00 -12.32 -20.45
CA ARG A 185 8.46 -12.31 -21.82
C ARG A 185 8.14 -10.90 -22.27
N VAL A 186 7.39 -10.15 -21.46
CA VAL A 186 7.05 -8.74 -21.73
C VAL A 186 8.31 -7.89 -21.88
N ALA A 187 9.28 -8.06 -20.97
CA ALA A 187 10.55 -7.33 -21.04
C ALA A 187 11.36 -7.66 -22.31
N LYS A 188 11.42 -8.93 -22.73
CA LYS A 188 12.10 -9.36 -23.97
C LYS A 188 11.41 -8.79 -25.21
N GLN A 189 10.08 -8.87 -25.28
CA GLN A 189 9.30 -8.29 -26.39
C GLN A 189 9.52 -6.78 -26.48
N TRP A 190 9.59 -6.09 -25.34
CA TRP A 190 9.90 -4.67 -25.29
C TRP A 190 11.32 -4.37 -25.78
N HIS A 191 12.32 -5.14 -25.34
CA HIS A 191 13.70 -4.96 -25.80
C HIS A 191 13.81 -5.12 -27.31
N VAL A 192 13.18 -6.15 -27.87
CA VAL A 192 13.11 -6.36 -29.33
C VAL A 192 12.41 -5.18 -30.00
N ARG A 193 11.29 -4.69 -29.46
CA ARG A 193 10.57 -3.54 -30.01
C ARG A 193 11.44 -2.29 -30.04
N ASN A 194 12.11 -1.94 -28.95
CA ASN A 194 12.90 -0.72 -28.87
C ASN A 194 14.23 -0.82 -29.61
N ALA A 195 14.92 -1.95 -29.53
CA ALA A 195 16.23 -2.13 -30.15
C ALA A 195 16.15 -2.35 -31.66
N LEU A 196 15.08 -2.98 -32.16
CA LEU A 196 14.90 -3.33 -33.57
C LEU A 196 13.73 -2.57 -34.21
N LEU A 197 12.48 -2.78 -33.74
CA LEU A 197 11.30 -2.28 -34.44
C LEU A 197 11.23 -0.74 -34.49
N ALA A 198 11.63 -0.06 -33.41
CA ALA A 198 11.68 1.39 -33.36
C ALA A 198 12.72 2.02 -34.29
N LYS A 199 13.75 1.24 -34.68
CA LYS A 199 14.73 1.66 -35.69
C LYS A 199 14.25 1.36 -37.12
N LEU A 200 13.63 0.20 -37.31
CA LEU A 200 13.20 -0.28 -38.63
C LEU A 200 11.92 0.41 -39.14
N ALA A 201 10.97 0.70 -38.25
CA ALA A 201 9.70 1.34 -38.59
C ALA A 201 9.26 2.32 -37.49
N PRO A 202 9.95 3.48 -37.35
CA PRO A 202 9.74 4.41 -36.24
C PRO A 202 8.32 4.97 -36.15
N SER A 203 7.65 5.15 -37.30
CA SER A 203 6.29 5.67 -37.40
C SER A 203 5.21 4.69 -36.92
N GLN A 204 5.46 3.38 -37.00
CA GLN A 204 4.55 2.33 -36.53
C GLN A 204 4.91 1.85 -35.12
N PHE A 205 6.20 1.92 -34.76
CA PHE A 205 6.73 1.39 -33.51
C PHE A 205 7.58 2.41 -32.76
N PRO A 206 7.02 3.52 -32.24
CA PRO A 206 7.79 4.50 -31.49
C PRO A 206 8.44 3.88 -30.25
N ALA A 207 9.65 4.33 -29.93
CA ALA A 207 10.43 3.86 -28.78
C ALA A 207 9.70 4.21 -27.46
N LEU A 208 9.56 3.22 -26.58
CA LEU A 208 8.90 3.37 -25.29
C LEU A 208 9.94 3.63 -24.20
N VAL A 209 9.72 4.59 -23.30
CA VAL A 209 10.62 4.90 -22.17
C VAL A 209 10.14 4.18 -20.91
N GLN A 210 11.07 3.57 -20.18
CA GLN A 210 10.81 2.92 -18.89
C GLN A 210 10.63 3.99 -17.80
N VAL A 211 9.51 3.95 -17.08
CA VAL A 211 9.32 4.71 -15.84
C VAL A 211 9.01 3.73 -14.73
N THR A 212 9.94 3.54 -13.79
CA THR A 212 9.72 3.13 -12.38
C THR A 212 11.06 2.97 -11.66
N SER A 213 11.07 3.33 -10.37
CA SER A 213 12.19 3.16 -9.43
C SER A 213 12.00 2.05 -8.38
N THR A 214 10.92 1.25 -8.42
CA THR A 214 10.57 0.37 -7.27
C THR A 214 10.00 -1.00 -7.62
N GLY A 215 10.52 -1.70 -8.64
CA GLY A 215 10.46 -3.17 -8.74
C GLY A 215 9.09 -3.88 -8.92
N GLU A 216 7.97 -3.18 -8.74
CA GLU A 216 6.60 -3.65 -8.99
C GLU A 216 6.03 -2.98 -10.25
N MET A 217 5.29 -3.78 -11.04
CA MET A 217 4.60 -3.44 -12.30
C MET A 217 5.05 -2.14 -12.99
N VAL A 218 5.90 -2.29 -14.01
CA VAL A 218 6.26 -1.20 -14.94
C VAL A 218 5.01 -0.85 -15.74
N GLU A 219 4.48 0.35 -15.51
CA GLU A 219 3.42 0.91 -16.35
C GLU A 219 4.07 1.51 -17.61
N TYR A 220 3.76 0.93 -18.77
CA TYR A 220 4.32 1.35 -20.06
C TYR A 220 3.41 2.39 -20.72
N ARG A 221 3.96 3.56 -21.08
CA ARG A 221 3.22 4.65 -21.74
C ARG A 221 3.50 4.67 -23.24
N MET A 222 2.45 4.74 -24.06
CA MET A 222 2.56 5.30 -25.41
C MET A 222 2.59 6.84 -25.29
N ALA A 223 3.52 7.51 -25.95
CA ALA A 223 3.64 8.97 -25.92
C ALA A 223 2.41 9.71 -26.50
N SER A 224 1.46 9.01 -27.14
CA SER A 224 0.36 9.64 -27.90
C SER A 224 -1.05 9.41 -27.36
N THR A 225 -1.25 8.60 -26.31
CA THR A 225 -2.60 8.40 -25.74
C THR A 225 -2.67 9.06 -24.38
N LYS A 226 -3.23 10.28 -24.33
CA LYS A 226 -3.59 10.90 -23.04
C LYS A 226 -4.50 9.92 -22.30
N PRO A 227 -4.19 9.55 -21.05
CA PRO A 227 -5.07 8.70 -20.27
C PRO A 227 -6.45 9.35 -20.20
N SER A 228 -7.51 8.54 -20.09
CA SER A 228 -8.79 9.12 -19.72
C SER A 228 -8.62 9.79 -18.34
N PRO A 229 -9.20 10.98 -18.11
CA PRO A 229 -9.11 11.66 -16.82
C PRO A 229 -9.54 10.78 -15.63
N ALA A 230 -10.41 9.80 -15.88
CA ALA A 230 -10.86 8.83 -14.90
C ALA A 230 -9.75 7.85 -14.46
N MET A 231 -8.95 7.34 -15.40
CA MET A 231 -7.86 6.40 -15.10
C MET A 231 -6.73 7.08 -14.33
N GLU A 232 -6.33 8.31 -14.71
CA GLU A 232 -5.32 9.05 -13.93
C GLU A 232 -5.80 9.30 -12.50
N ARG A 233 -7.08 9.64 -12.33
CA ARG A 233 -7.67 9.86 -11.01
C ARG A 233 -7.61 8.59 -10.18
N GLN A 234 -7.96 7.44 -10.75
CA GLN A 234 -7.93 6.16 -10.05
C GLN A 234 -6.50 5.79 -9.63
N GLN A 235 -5.51 6.01 -10.50
CA GLN A 235 -4.11 5.74 -10.20
C GLN A 235 -3.59 6.65 -9.08
N ARG A 236 -3.83 7.97 -9.17
CA ARG A 236 -3.45 8.92 -8.11
C ARG A 236 -4.09 8.55 -6.77
N GLN A 237 -5.36 8.14 -6.77
CA GLN A 237 -6.05 7.65 -5.58
C GLN A 237 -5.42 6.38 -5.01
N ALA A 238 -4.98 5.44 -5.86
CA ALA A 238 -4.29 4.23 -5.42
C ALA A 238 -2.94 4.57 -4.75
N SER A 239 -2.12 5.45 -5.35
CA SER A 239 -0.86 5.89 -4.76
C SER A 239 -1.03 6.53 -3.38
N VAL A 240 -2.02 7.42 -3.24
CA VAL A 240 -2.34 8.06 -1.94
C VAL A 240 -2.78 7.02 -0.90
N ARG A 241 -3.55 6.00 -1.30
CA ARG A 241 -3.94 4.90 -0.39
C ARG A 241 -2.74 4.10 0.10
N THR A 242 -1.79 3.79 -0.77
CA THR A 242 -0.56 3.07 -0.39
C THR A 242 0.27 3.87 0.62
N VAL A 243 0.48 5.17 0.36
CA VAL A 243 1.18 6.06 1.32
C VAL A 243 0.46 6.06 2.67
N ARG A 244 -0.87 6.19 2.67
CA ARG A 244 -1.67 6.18 3.90
C ARG A 244 -1.57 4.87 4.68
N GLN A 245 -1.56 3.72 4.00
CA GLN A 245 -1.42 2.41 4.64
C GLN A 245 -0.04 2.23 5.29
N ASN A 246 1.00 2.77 4.66
CA ASN A 246 2.38 2.63 5.11
C ASN A 246 2.85 3.77 6.03
N ALA A 247 2.04 4.81 6.25
CA ALA A 247 2.44 6.02 6.99
C ALA A 247 3.06 5.73 8.36
N ARG A 248 2.52 4.75 9.11
CA ARG A 248 3.09 4.35 10.42
C ARG A 248 4.48 3.73 10.32
N GLN A 249 4.75 3.00 9.23
CA GLN A 249 6.05 2.39 8.99
C GLN A 249 7.04 3.44 8.51
N ILE A 250 6.62 4.33 7.59
CA ILE A 250 7.42 5.48 7.14
C ILE A 250 7.78 6.37 8.32
N ALA A 251 6.86 6.62 9.25
CA ALA A 251 7.14 7.40 10.46
C ALA A 251 8.24 6.80 11.35
N LYS A 252 8.42 5.47 11.34
CA LYS A 252 9.48 4.78 12.09
C LYS A 252 10.81 4.78 11.35
N ASP A 253 10.77 4.47 10.05
CA ASP A 253 11.97 4.21 9.26
C ASP A 253 12.56 5.49 8.65
N ALA A 254 11.71 6.47 8.34
CA ALA A 254 12.06 7.73 7.68
C ALA A 254 11.16 8.90 8.17
N PRO A 255 11.24 9.29 9.45
CA PRO A 255 10.38 10.33 10.03
C PRO A 255 10.50 11.69 9.32
N HIS A 256 11.71 12.07 8.89
CA HIS A 256 11.93 13.33 8.18
C HIS A 256 11.24 13.37 6.81
N GLU A 257 11.24 12.27 6.06
CA GLU A 257 10.55 12.17 4.77
C GLU A 257 9.04 12.33 4.93
N LEU A 258 8.46 11.70 5.96
CA LEU A 258 7.04 11.86 6.25
C LEU A 258 6.68 13.30 6.65
N LEU A 259 7.53 13.96 7.44
CA LEU A 259 7.34 15.36 7.83
C LEU A 259 7.45 16.28 6.61
N ASN A 260 8.43 16.06 5.73
CA ASN A 260 8.57 16.83 4.48
C ASN A 260 7.35 16.66 3.58
N LEU A 261 6.86 15.42 3.42
CA LEU A 261 5.65 15.13 2.67
C LEU A 261 4.42 15.80 3.30
N HIS A 262 4.29 15.76 4.62
CA HIS A 262 3.20 16.43 5.33
C HIS A 262 3.22 17.94 5.08
N ALA A 263 4.37 18.59 5.23
CA ALA A 263 4.53 20.02 4.96
C ALA A 263 4.24 20.37 3.50
N GLU A 264 4.63 19.53 2.54
CA GLU A 264 4.29 19.74 1.13
C GLU A 264 2.79 19.61 0.85
N ILE A 265 2.12 18.62 1.45
CA ILE A 265 0.66 18.46 1.37
C ILE A 265 -0.05 19.70 1.94
N GLU A 266 0.41 20.19 3.09
CA GLU A 266 -0.14 21.38 3.74
C GLU A 266 0.02 22.61 2.85
N ARG A 267 1.21 22.86 2.30
CA ARG A 267 1.46 23.99 1.38
C ARG A 267 0.53 23.95 0.17
N VAL A 268 0.45 22.80 -0.50
CA VAL A 268 -0.38 22.65 -1.71
C VAL A 268 -1.86 22.81 -1.39
N THR A 269 -2.31 22.26 -0.25
CA THR A 269 -3.71 22.38 0.18
C THR A 269 -4.05 23.82 0.55
N LEU A 270 -3.16 24.52 1.25
CA LEU A 270 -3.34 25.92 1.60
C LEU A 270 -3.34 26.83 0.36
N ALA A 271 -2.43 26.61 -0.59
CA ALA A 271 -2.40 27.35 -1.85
C ALA A 271 -3.70 27.18 -2.65
N ASN A 272 -4.18 25.95 -2.81
CA ASN A 272 -5.47 25.68 -3.46
C ASN A 272 -6.65 26.32 -2.70
N MET A 273 -6.58 26.38 -1.36
CA MET A 273 -7.59 27.03 -0.55
C MET A 273 -7.63 28.54 -0.78
N ILE A 274 -6.46 29.18 -0.84
CA ILE A 274 -6.32 30.62 -1.14
C ILE A 274 -6.93 30.93 -2.50
N GLU A 275 -6.60 30.16 -3.54
CA GLU A 275 -7.18 30.31 -4.88
C GLU A 275 -8.71 30.14 -4.88
N LEU A 276 -9.22 29.15 -4.15
CA LEU A 276 -10.67 28.93 -4.00
C LEU A 276 -11.34 30.10 -3.27
N PHE A 277 -10.73 30.62 -2.21
CA PHE A 277 -11.22 31.76 -1.45
C PHE A 277 -11.27 33.01 -2.33
N GLU A 278 -10.19 33.32 -3.05
CA GLU A 278 -10.11 34.43 -4.00
C GLU A 278 -11.19 34.36 -5.07
N LYS A 279 -11.36 33.17 -5.68
CA LYS A 279 -12.40 32.94 -6.68
C LYS A 279 -13.80 33.16 -6.11
N LYS A 280 -14.04 32.76 -4.86
CA LYS A 280 -15.33 32.99 -4.19
C LYS A 280 -15.56 34.47 -3.86
N LEU A 281 -14.53 35.23 -3.52
CA LEU A 281 -14.64 36.68 -3.29
C LEU A 281 -15.05 37.44 -4.55
N GLN A 282 -14.68 36.95 -5.73
CA GLN A 282 -15.09 37.53 -7.01
C GLN A 282 -16.55 37.22 -7.37
N GLN A 283 -17.23 36.35 -6.61
CA GLN A 283 -18.61 35.93 -6.85
C GLN A 283 -19.57 36.60 -5.88
N GLN A 284 -20.78 36.94 -6.34
CA GLN A 284 -21.86 37.39 -5.46
C GLN A 284 -22.55 36.18 -4.81
N LEU A 285 -21.91 35.61 -3.80
CA LEU A 285 -22.44 34.49 -3.02
C LEU A 285 -23.31 34.98 -1.86
N THR A 286 -24.30 34.16 -1.49
CA THR A 286 -25.15 34.44 -0.32
C THR A 286 -24.42 34.09 0.99
N GLU A 287 -24.93 34.61 2.11
CA GLU A 287 -24.41 34.33 3.46
C GLU A 287 -24.36 32.81 3.74
N ALA A 288 -25.42 32.07 3.42
CA ALA A 288 -25.47 30.61 3.57
C ALA A 288 -24.36 29.88 2.77
N HIS A 289 -23.97 30.39 1.59
CA HIS A 289 -22.86 29.81 0.84
C HIS A 289 -21.50 30.05 1.52
N TRP A 290 -21.32 31.19 2.18
CA TRP A 290 -20.13 31.49 2.96
C TRP A 290 -20.07 30.68 4.25
N GLN A 291 -21.20 30.55 4.96
CA GLN A 291 -21.33 29.66 6.12
C GLN A 291 -20.94 28.23 5.74
N ARG A 292 -21.53 27.69 4.66
CA ARG A 292 -21.16 26.36 4.13
C ARG A 292 -19.67 26.25 3.80
N PHE A 293 -19.11 27.27 3.16
CA PHE A 293 -17.69 27.29 2.82
C PHE A 293 -16.79 27.23 4.07
N PHE A 294 -17.10 27.98 5.12
CA PHE A 294 -16.34 27.93 6.37
C PHE A 294 -16.59 26.65 7.17
N GLU A 295 -17.80 26.09 7.10
CA GLU A 295 -18.11 24.77 7.69
C GLU A 295 -17.25 23.67 7.06
N ASP A 296 -17.16 23.65 5.74
CA ASP A 296 -16.32 22.71 4.99
C ASP A 296 -14.80 22.96 5.21
N ASN A 297 -14.42 24.18 5.63
CA ASN A 297 -13.03 24.62 5.76
C ASN A 297 -12.75 25.27 7.13
N MET A 298 -13.13 24.56 8.20
CA MET A 298 -13.12 25.04 9.59
C MET A 298 -11.76 25.61 10.05
N PHE A 299 -10.66 25.15 9.47
CA PHE A 299 -9.32 25.64 9.80
C PHE A 299 -9.19 27.15 9.55
N ILE A 300 -9.89 27.71 8.56
CA ILE A 300 -9.84 29.14 8.26
C ILE A 300 -10.38 29.93 9.46
N LEU A 301 -11.48 29.48 10.05
CA LEU A 301 -12.05 30.11 11.25
C LEU A 301 -11.14 29.95 12.47
N SER A 302 -10.32 28.90 12.54
CA SER A 302 -9.34 28.77 13.64
C SER A 302 -8.29 29.89 13.65
N LEU A 303 -8.03 30.56 12.52
CA LEU A 303 -7.11 31.71 12.42
C LEU A 303 -7.65 32.99 13.08
N LEU A 304 -8.91 32.97 13.52
CA LEU A 304 -9.50 34.04 14.32
C LEU A 304 -9.04 33.96 15.79
N PHE A 305 -8.47 32.83 16.22
CA PHE A 305 -8.21 32.57 17.62
C PHE A 305 -6.72 32.44 17.90
N ALA A 306 -6.26 33.06 18.99
CA ALA A 306 -4.91 32.90 19.50
C ALA A 306 -4.69 31.54 20.20
N ARG A 307 -5.76 30.86 20.61
CA ARG A 307 -5.73 29.56 21.30
C ARG A 307 -6.37 28.48 20.42
N PRO A 308 -5.98 27.20 20.56
CA PRO A 308 -6.65 26.10 19.87
C PRO A 308 -8.15 26.09 20.17
N VAL A 309 -8.95 25.85 19.15
CA VAL A 309 -10.41 25.85 19.25
C VAL A 309 -11.04 24.55 18.75
N LYS A 310 -12.22 24.25 19.27
CA LYS A 310 -13.08 23.15 18.80
C LYS A 310 -14.44 23.72 18.43
N LEU A 311 -14.93 23.42 17.23
CA LEU A 311 -16.33 23.68 16.88
C LEU A 311 -17.24 22.80 17.75
N LEU A 312 -18.22 23.41 18.39
CA LEU A 312 -19.27 22.71 19.15
C LEU A 312 -20.52 22.52 18.31
N HIS A 313 -21.01 23.60 17.69
CA HIS A 313 -22.26 23.61 16.93
C HIS A 313 -22.20 24.59 15.77
N THR A 314 -22.83 24.20 14.66
CA THR A 314 -23.27 25.11 13.59
C THR A 314 -24.76 25.44 13.80
N GLN A 315 -25.18 26.64 13.39
CA GLN A 315 -26.57 27.12 13.53
C GLN A 315 -27.13 26.88 14.96
N PHE A 316 -26.37 27.30 15.98
CA PHE A 316 -26.71 27.02 17.37
C PHE A 316 -27.85 27.92 17.83
N HIS A 317 -28.74 27.37 18.66
CA HIS A 317 -29.84 28.12 19.26
C HIS A 317 -29.39 28.70 20.60
N ALA A 318 -29.11 30.01 20.64
CA ALA A 318 -28.85 30.76 21.87
C ALA A 318 -30.12 30.98 22.72
N GLN A 319 -31.27 31.03 22.03
CA GLN A 319 -32.59 31.09 22.62
C GLN A 319 -33.51 30.15 21.83
N MET A 320 -34.32 29.36 22.53
CA MET A 320 -35.33 28.51 21.89
C MET A 320 -36.41 29.36 21.23
N SER A 321 -36.98 28.81 20.14
CA SER A 321 -38.23 29.30 19.57
C SER A 321 -39.36 29.18 20.58
N GLY A 322 -40.26 30.16 20.57
CA GLY A 322 -41.58 30.05 21.18
C GLY A 322 -42.42 28.96 20.51
N ILE A 323 -43.62 28.72 21.05
CA ILE A 323 -44.53 27.65 20.60
C ILE A 323 -44.95 27.84 19.13
N ASP A 324 -44.97 29.08 18.65
CA ASP A 324 -45.27 29.47 17.26
C ASP A 324 -44.03 29.45 16.33
N GLY A 325 -42.88 29.01 16.83
CA GLY A 325 -41.62 29.02 16.09
C GLY A 325 -40.90 30.38 16.05
N SER A 326 -41.49 31.44 16.61
CA SER A 326 -40.92 32.78 16.60
C SER A 326 -39.91 32.99 17.74
N GLY A 327 -39.03 33.98 17.60
CA GLY A 327 -38.10 34.39 18.68
C GLY A 327 -36.87 33.52 18.88
N ALA A 328 -36.63 32.49 18.04
CA ALA A 328 -35.38 31.74 18.07
C ALA A 328 -34.20 32.66 17.73
N GLN A 329 -33.16 32.61 18.57
CA GLN A 329 -31.89 33.28 18.28
C GLN A 329 -30.90 32.23 17.81
N ILE A 330 -30.68 32.20 16.50
CA ILE A 330 -29.78 31.26 15.85
C ILE A 330 -28.50 32.02 15.50
N GLY A 331 -27.35 31.48 15.92
CA GLY A 331 -26.05 32.00 15.52
C GLY A 331 -25.28 30.99 14.67
N ASP A 332 -24.36 31.49 13.84
CA ASP A 332 -23.77 30.67 12.79
C ASP A 332 -22.84 29.58 13.34
N PHE A 333 -21.88 29.94 14.18
CA PHE A 333 -20.92 29.00 14.75
C PHE A 333 -20.67 29.26 16.24
N LEU A 334 -20.66 28.18 17.01
CA LEU A 334 -20.26 28.18 18.41
C LEU A 334 -19.00 27.32 18.58
N PHE A 335 -17.93 27.95 19.06
CA PHE A 335 -16.65 27.33 19.36
C PHE A 335 -16.39 27.26 20.86
N ARG A 336 -15.47 26.37 21.23
CA ARG A 336 -14.82 26.34 22.54
C ARG A 336 -13.32 26.44 22.37
N GLU A 337 -12.72 27.42 23.03
CA GLU A 337 -11.27 27.53 23.13
C GLU A 337 -10.71 26.58 24.19
N LEU A 338 -9.45 26.18 24.02
CA LEU A 338 -8.69 25.52 25.05
C LEU A 338 -8.68 26.40 26.32
N GLY A 339 -9.12 25.81 27.43
CA GLY A 339 -9.28 26.51 28.71
C GLY A 339 -10.71 26.85 29.11
N GLN A 340 -11.73 26.40 28.36
CA GLN A 340 -13.19 26.53 28.62
C GLN A 340 -13.96 27.75 28.05
N PRO A 341 -13.35 28.88 27.60
CA PRO A 341 -14.11 29.95 26.97
C PRO A 341 -14.88 29.49 25.74
N LEU A 342 -16.07 30.07 25.56
CA LEU A 342 -16.83 29.93 24.33
C LEU A 342 -16.51 31.08 23.38
N ALA A 343 -16.79 30.88 22.10
CA ALA A 343 -16.77 31.94 21.13
C ALA A 343 -17.92 31.78 20.13
N ILE A 344 -18.61 32.87 19.86
CA ILE A 344 -19.64 32.97 18.84
C ILE A 344 -19.02 33.65 17.63
N VAL A 345 -19.14 33.02 16.46
CA VAL A 345 -18.74 33.62 15.19
C VAL A 345 -19.99 33.81 14.35
N GLU A 346 -20.27 35.06 14.00
CA GLU A 346 -21.37 35.48 13.13
C GLU A 346 -20.78 35.92 11.78
N ILE A 347 -21.35 35.45 10.67
CA ILE A 347 -20.82 35.65 9.33
C ILE A 347 -21.83 36.42 8.50
N LYS A 348 -21.40 37.57 7.97
CA LYS A 348 -22.08 38.28 6.88
C LYS A 348 -21.35 38.03 5.56
N LYS A 349 -21.89 38.56 4.47
CA LYS A 349 -21.28 38.40 3.14
C LYS A 349 -20.12 39.41 2.93
N PRO A 350 -19.14 39.12 2.07
CA PRO A 350 -18.05 40.05 1.75
C PRO A 350 -18.53 41.35 1.10
N SER A 351 -19.67 41.32 0.41
CA SER A 351 -20.28 42.51 -0.19
C SER A 351 -21.10 43.35 0.79
N SER A 352 -21.16 42.95 2.07
CA SER A 352 -21.79 43.75 3.11
C SER A 352 -21.02 45.05 3.33
N PRO A 353 -21.65 46.22 3.16
CA PRO A 353 -20.99 47.49 3.42
C PRO A 353 -20.65 47.62 4.90
N LEU A 354 -19.42 48.06 5.18
CA LEU A 354 -18.93 48.28 6.55
C LEU A 354 -19.24 49.68 7.05
N MET A 355 -19.15 50.67 6.16
CA MET A 355 -19.36 52.08 6.44
C MET A 355 -20.47 52.65 5.54
N GLN A 356 -21.07 53.76 5.96
CA GLN A 356 -21.99 54.53 5.13
C GLN A 356 -21.29 55.01 3.84
N SER A 357 -22.05 55.12 2.75
CA SER A 357 -21.53 55.59 1.45
C SER A 357 -21.26 57.11 1.42
N SER A 358 -21.88 57.87 2.31
CA SER A 358 -21.66 59.29 2.49
C SER A 358 -21.12 59.59 3.88
N ALA A 359 -20.34 60.67 3.98
CA ALA A 359 -19.88 61.15 5.27
C ALA A 359 -21.08 61.63 6.10
N TYR A 360 -21.13 61.16 7.33
CA TYR A 360 -22.06 61.64 8.34
C TYR A 360 -21.78 63.10 8.70
N ARG A 361 -20.50 63.52 8.73
CA ARG A 361 -20.11 64.89 9.06
C ARG A 361 -18.75 65.30 8.46
N ASN A 362 -18.68 66.56 7.99
CA ASN A 362 -17.46 67.25 7.54
C ASN A 362 -16.64 66.48 6.47
N ASP A 363 -17.29 65.71 5.61
CA ASP A 363 -16.68 64.91 4.53
C ASP A 363 -15.59 63.91 4.97
N LYS A 364 -15.44 63.69 6.29
CA LYS A 364 -14.36 62.87 6.88
C LYS A 364 -14.85 61.84 7.89
N VAL A 365 -16.03 62.04 8.46
CA VAL A 365 -16.59 61.13 9.46
C VAL A 365 -17.63 60.25 8.79
N PHE A 366 -17.34 58.96 8.69
CA PHE A 366 -18.25 57.96 8.16
C PHE A 366 -18.82 57.13 9.31
N GLY A 367 -20.14 56.97 9.35
CA GLY A 367 -20.79 56.09 10.33
C GLY A 367 -20.70 54.61 9.90
N PRO A 368 -20.75 53.65 10.84
CA PRO A 368 -20.87 52.24 10.48
C PRO A 368 -22.18 52.00 9.73
N HIS A 369 -22.17 51.11 8.75
CA HIS A 369 -23.39 50.73 8.04
C HIS A 369 -24.33 49.92 8.95
N ALA A 370 -25.63 49.91 8.62
CA ALA A 370 -26.65 49.14 9.34
C ALA A 370 -26.37 47.63 9.37
N GLU A 371 -25.78 47.08 8.30
CA GLU A 371 -25.39 45.66 8.24
C GLU A 371 -24.29 45.31 9.26
N LEU A 372 -23.23 46.11 9.35
CA LEU A 372 -22.16 45.90 10.33
C LEU A 372 -22.65 46.10 11.76
N SER A 373 -23.29 47.23 12.04
CA SER A 373 -23.82 47.53 13.39
C SER A 373 -24.90 46.55 13.83
N GLY A 374 -25.73 46.07 12.90
CA GLY A 374 -26.70 45.01 13.11
C GLY A 374 -26.03 43.68 13.47
N ALA A 375 -24.98 43.25 12.76
CA ALA A 375 -24.24 42.03 13.07
C ALA A 375 -23.55 42.07 14.45
N VAL A 376 -22.95 43.22 14.80
CA VAL A 376 -22.37 43.45 16.14
C VAL A 376 -23.44 43.34 17.23
N THR A 377 -24.62 43.94 17.01
CA THR A 377 -25.73 43.85 17.95
C THR A 377 -26.27 42.43 18.07
N GLN A 378 -26.38 41.72 16.93
CA GLN A 378 -26.87 40.35 16.86
C GLN A 378 -25.99 39.39 17.67
N VAL A 379 -24.67 39.45 17.51
CA VAL A 379 -23.75 38.55 18.24
C VAL A 379 -23.74 38.82 19.75
N LEU A 380 -23.87 40.10 20.17
CA LEU A 380 -24.01 40.47 21.58
C LEU A 380 -25.33 40.00 22.18
N TYR A 381 -26.40 40.04 21.40
CA TYR A 381 -27.70 39.51 21.81
C TYR A 381 -27.66 37.99 21.97
N GLN A 382 -27.06 37.26 21.02
CA GLN A 382 -26.82 35.82 21.11
C GLN A 382 -25.95 35.46 22.33
N GLN A 383 -24.89 36.22 22.61
CA GLN A 383 -24.04 36.05 23.79
C GLN A 383 -24.84 36.17 25.10
N THR A 384 -25.67 37.21 25.20
CA THR A 384 -26.51 37.48 26.37
C THR A 384 -27.57 36.40 26.55
N ALA A 385 -28.20 35.96 25.46
CA ALA A 385 -29.17 34.86 25.47
C ALA A 385 -28.53 33.54 25.92
N LEU A 386 -27.35 33.19 25.39
CA LEU A 386 -26.66 31.96 25.76
C LEU A 386 -26.26 31.94 27.25
N ARG A 387 -25.82 33.09 27.80
CA ARG A 387 -25.55 33.25 29.24
C ARG A 387 -26.81 33.06 30.07
N SER A 388 -27.89 33.74 29.67
CA SER A 388 -29.16 33.73 30.42
C SER A 388 -29.81 32.35 30.44
N ASN A 389 -29.65 31.58 29.37
CA ASN A 389 -30.19 30.23 29.23
C ASN A 389 -29.18 29.12 29.57
N TRP A 390 -28.07 29.43 30.25
CA TRP A 390 -26.96 28.49 30.46
C TRP A 390 -27.38 27.16 31.10
N LEU A 391 -28.25 27.19 32.11
CA LEU A 391 -28.74 26.00 32.81
C LEU A 391 -29.38 24.96 31.88
N PHE A 392 -29.97 25.41 30.77
CA PHE A 392 -30.53 24.55 29.75
C PHE A 392 -29.45 23.95 28.83
N HIS A 393 -28.40 24.71 28.53
CA HIS A 393 -27.34 24.32 27.60
C HIS A 393 -26.16 23.56 28.24
N GLN A 394 -25.95 23.69 29.55
CA GLN A 394 -24.77 23.18 30.27
C GLN A 394 -24.49 21.68 30.03
N THR A 395 -25.53 20.87 29.85
CA THR A 395 -25.41 19.42 29.62
C THR A 395 -24.83 19.11 28.24
N ARG A 396 -25.06 19.96 27.25
CA ARG A 396 -24.54 19.83 25.88
C ARG A 396 -23.20 20.56 25.69
N LEU A 397 -22.90 21.53 26.56
CA LEU A 397 -21.68 22.36 26.52
C LEU A 397 -20.65 21.97 27.59
N GLN A 398 -20.58 20.68 27.96
CA GLN A 398 -19.70 20.19 29.03
C GLN A 398 -18.23 20.62 28.87
N GLY A 399 -17.67 21.12 29.98
CA GLY A 399 -16.30 21.67 30.00
C GLY A 399 -16.19 23.03 29.32
N SER A 400 -17.27 23.81 29.30
CA SER A 400 -17.27 25.24 28.96
C SER A 400 -17.95 26.03 30.08
N GLN A 401 -17.73 27.34 30.14
CA GLN A 401 -18.36 28.23 31.13
C GLN A 401 -19.06 29.40 30.43
N PRO A 402 -20.18 29.90 30.97
CA PRO A 402 -20.90 31.03 30.39
C PRO A 402 -20.18 32.38 30.66
N ASP A 403 -19.24 32.41 31.61
CA ASP A 403 -18.59 33.64 32.07
C ASP A 403 -17.81 34.32 30.96
N THR A 404 -17.15 33.53 30.10
CA THR A 404 -16.32 34.05 29.00
C THR A 404 -16.83 33.52 27.67
N ILE A 405 -17.51 34.39 26.92
CA ILE A 405 -17.97 34.12 25.56
C ILE A 405 -17.42 35.24 24.69
N LYS A 406 -16.47 34.95 23.79
CA LYS A 406 -16.01 35.93 22.81
C LYS A 406 -17.02 36.06 21.68
N CYS A 407 -17.13 37.24 21.09
CA CYS A 407 -17.97 37.49 19.93
C CYS A 407 -17.08 37.92 18.77
N ILE A 408 -17.24 37.28 17.62
CA ILE A 408 -16.49 37.60 16.41
C ILE A 408 -17.49 37.79 15.27
N VAL A 409 -17.34 38.87 14.52
CA VAL A 409 -18.13 39.16 13.33
C VAL A 409 -17.19 39.15 12.14
N ILE A 410 -17.48 38.28 11.16
CA ILE A 410 -16.83 38.29 9.85
C ILE A 410 -17.74 39.03 8.88
N CYS A 411 -17.33 40.21 8.43
CA CYS A 411 -18.20 41.07 7.61
C CYS A 411 -17.38 41.88 6.61
N GLY A 412 -17.90 42.01 5.38
CA GLY A 412 -17.39 42.95 4.39
C GLY A 412 -15.95 42.73 3.92
N THR A 413 -15.48 43.68 3.13
CA THR A 413 -14.07 43.82 2.75
C THR A 413 -13.55 45.18 3.21
N THR A 414 -12.29 45.26 3.62
CA THR A 414 -11.68 46.51 4.12
C THR A 414 -11.90 47.66 3.14
N PRO A 415 -12.39 48.83 3.60
CA PRO A 415 -12.54 49.99 2.71
C PRO A 415 -11.20 50.38 2.09
N THR A 416 -11.20 50.67 0.79
CA THR A 416 -10.00 51.09 0.04
C THR A 416 -9.70 52.57 0.22
N GLU A 417 -10.74 53.38 0.45
CA GLU A 417 -10.62 54.83 0.67
C GLU A 417 -10.07 55.16 2.07
N PRO A 418 -9.16 56.14 2.21
CA PRO A 418 -8.48 56.43 3.48
C PRO A 418 -9.42 56.79 4.63
N GLU A 419 -10.39 57.67 4.41
CA GLU A 419 -11.29 58.17 5.45
C GLU A 419 -12.29 57.11 5.94
N PRO A 420 -13.04 56.39 5.07
CA PRO A 420 -13.86 55.26 5.48
C PRO A 420 -13.05 54.16 6.18
N ARG A 421 -11.84 53.84 5.70
CA ARG A 421 -10.97 52.85 6.34
C ARG A 421 -10.58 53.26 7.74
N ARG A 422 -10.15 54.52 7.92
CA ARG A 422 -9.81 55.06 9.24
C ARG A 422 -11.01 55.03 10.20
N CYS A 423 -12.20 55.39 9.73
CA CYS A 423 -13.40 55.35 10.54
C CYS A 423 -13.81 53.91 10.91
N PHE A 424 -13.68 52.96 9.97
CA PHE A 424 -13.87 51.53 10.23
C PHE A 424 -12.90 51.02 11.31
N ASP A 425 -11.61 51.34 11.19
CA ASP A 425 -10.60 50.97 12.18
C ASP A 425 -10.91 51.54 13.56
N ILE A 426 -11.32 52.80 13.66
CA ILE A 426 -11.74 53.41 14.93
C ILE A 426 -12.96 52.67 15.51
N PHE A 427 -13.97 52.39 14.69
CA PHE A 427 -15.19 51.72 15.13
C PHE A 427 -14.91 50.31 15.67
N ARG A 428 -14.21 49.47 14.90
CA ARG A 428 -13.96 48.08 15.31
C ARG A 428 -13.09 47.97 16.57
N HIS A 429 -12.12 48.87 16.75
CA HIS A 429 -11.30 48.88 17.97
C HIS A 429 -12.04 49.48 19.18
N ALA A 430 -13.14 50.21 18.97
CA ALA A 430 -14.01 50.68 20.04
C ALA A 430 -14.96 49.57 20.54
N CYS A 431 -15.23 48.54 19.74
CA CYS A 431 -16.02 47.36 20.12
C CYS A 431 -15.19 46.45 21.05
N LYS A 432 -15.32 46.64 22.37
CA LYS A 432 -14.52 45.88 23.36
C LYS A 432 -14.84 44.39 23.41
N ASP A 433 -16.12 44.04 23.25
CA ASP A 433 -16.61 42.67 23.41
C ASP A 433 -16.79 41.93 22.07
N VAL A 434 -16.58 42.62 20.94
CA VAL A 434 -16.78 42.07 19.60
C VAL A 434 -15.57 42.36 18.73
N GLU A 435 -14.92 41.30 18.25
CA GLU A 435 -13.87 41.39 17.24
C GLU A 435 -14.51 41.42 15.85
N VAL A 436 -14.19 42.44 15.04
CA VAL A 436 -14.67 42.54 13.65
C VAL A 436 -13.51 42.27 12.71
N VAL A 437 -13.66 41.25 11.87
CA VAL A 437 -12.66 40.79 10.90
C VAL A 437 -13.26 40.83 9.51
N THR A 438 -12.49 41.30 8.52
CA THR A 438 -12.95 41.31 7.12
C THR A 438 -12.52 40.06 6.37
N PHE A 439 -13.16 39.80 5.22
CA PHE A 439 -12.83 38.64 4.41
C PHE A 439 -11.44 38.72 3.78
N ASP A 440 -10.99 39.91 3.38
CA ASP A 440 -9.65 40.15 2.87
C ASP A 440 -8.58 39.99 3.94
N GLU A 441 -8.85 40.39 5.20
CA GLU A 441 -7.95 40.13 6.32
C GLU A 441 -7.77 38.63 6.59
N LEU A 442 -8.84 37.83 6.50
CA LEU A 442 -8.75 36.37 6.61
C LEU A 442 -7.94 35.76 5.46
N LEU A 443 -8.14 36.27 4.25
CA LEU A 443 -7.36 35.84 3.09
C LEU A 443 -5.86 36.18 3.26
N ASP A 444 -5.55 37.37 3.76
CA ASP A 444 -4.18 37.78 4.01
C ASP A 444 -3.52 36.97 5.14
N LYS A 445 -4.27 36.59 6.18
CA LYS A 445 -3.80 35.62 7.20
C LYS A 445 -3.44 34.27 6.56
N LEU A 446 -4.23 33.77 5.61
CA LEU A 446 -3.92 32.53 4.88
C LEU A 446 -2.66 32.67 4.01
N ARG A 447 -2.53 33.78 3.28
CA ARG A 447 -1.34 34.08 2.46
C ARG A 447 -0.08 34.17 3.32
N LEU A 448 -0.17 34.85 4.46
CA LEU A 448 0.93 34.95 5.42
C LEU A 448 1.33 33.57 5.94
N LEU A 449 0.37 32.71 6.29
CA LEU A 449 0.65 31.34 6.72
C LEU A 449 1.36 30.54 5.61
N LEU A 450 0.93 30.66 4.35
CA LEU A 450 1.58 30.01 3.22
C LEU A 450 3.03 30.48 3.02
N GLN A 451 3.28 31.79 3.19
CA GLN A 451 4.61 32.36 3.09
C GLN A 451 5.56 31.76 4.15
N HIS A 452 5.11 31.65 5.41
CA HIS A 452 5.90 31.05 6.48
C HIS A 452 6.24 29.59 6.20
N LEU A 453 5.24 28.80 5.77
CA LEU A 453 5.46 27.41 5.40
C LEU A 453 6.45 27.29 4.24
N SER A 454 6.51 28.26 3.33
CA SER A 454 7.39 28.23 2.16
C SER A 454 8.85 28.61 2.47
N HIS A 455 9.09 29.51 3.43
CA HIS A 455 10.45 29.93 3.80
C HIS A 455 11.30 28.85 4.49
N ASP A 456 10.68 27.84 5.11
CA ASP A 456 11.39 26.70 5.69
C ASP A 456 12.09 25.82 4.62
N LYS A 457 11.67 25.86 3.34
CA LYS A 457 12.35 25.14 2.25
C LYS A 457 13.68 25.80 1.86
N THR A 458 13.76 27.13 1.84
CA THR A 458 14.96 27.86 1.39
C THR A 458 16.11 27.80 2.37
N ASN A 459 15.85 27.64 3.67
CA ASN A 459 16.91 27.57 4.68
C ASN A 459 17.56 26.17 4.79
N ASN A 460 16.83 25.09 4.47
CA ASN A 460 17.38 23.72 4.55
C ASN A 460 18.24 23.33 3.34
N GLU A 461 18.09 23.98 2.18
CA GLU A 461 18.96 23.75 1.02
C GLU A 461 20.30 24.50 1.10
N GLY A 462 20.44 25.47 2.01
CA GLY A 462 21.66 26.26 2.19
C GLY A 462 22.74 25.64 3.08
N ASP A 463 22.41 24.63 3.90
CA ASP A 463 23.29 24.15 4.98
C ASP A 463 24.04 22.84 4.66
N THR A 464 23.79 22.24 3.49
CA THR A 464 24.52 21.02 3.03
C THR A 464 25.75 21.32 2.17
N GLY A 465 26.10 22.59 1.97
CA GLY A 465 27.17 23.04 1.06
C GLY A 465 28.52 23.38 1.70
N LYS A 466 28.70 23.27 3.02
CA LYS A 466 29.98 23.61 3.68
C LYS A 466 30.32 22.65 4.81
N GLN A 467 30.94 21.53 4.47
CA GLN A 467 32.02 20.95 5.27
C GLN A 467 33.02 20.32 4.30
N SER A 468 34.17 21.00 4.20
CA SER A 468 35.38 20.61 3.48
C SER A 468 36.19 19.60 4.28
#